data_AF-A0A963FIF4-F1
#
_entry.id   AF-A0A963FIF4-F1
#
_cell.length_a   1.000
_cell.length_b   1.000
_cell.length_c   1.000
_cell.angle_alpha   90.00
_cell.angle_beta   90.00
_cell.angle_gamma   90.00
#
_symmetry.space_group_name_H-M   'P 1'
#
loop_
_entity.id
_entity.type
_entity.pdbx_description
1 polymer ?
#
loop_
_entity_poly.entity_id
_entity_poly.type
_entity_poly.pdbx_seq_one_letter_code
_entity_poly.pdbx_strand_id
1 'polypeptide(L)'
;MAKISRQAYAEMYGPTVGDRVRLADSELWIEVEEDRTVYGDEVKFGGGKVIRDGMGQCQLHSAQVVDTVITNALILDHWGVIKADVGIKNGRIAGIG
;
A
#
# COMPACT_ATOMS: atom_id res chain seq x y z
N MET A 1 -17.62 15.27 0.77
CA MET A 1 -16.52 14.36 0.38
C MET A 1 -15.81 14.94 -0.82
N ALA A 2 -14.48 14.97 -0.79
CA ALA A 2 -13.68 15.23 -1.98
C ALA A 2 -13.77 14.02 -2.93
N LYS A 3 -13.63 14.26 -4.23
CA LYS A 3 -13.58 13.20 -5.25
C LYS A 3 -12.25 13.29 -5.98
N ILE A 4 -11.71 12.14 -6.34
CA ILE A 4 -10.53 12.00 -7.18
C ILE A 4 -10.85 11.11 -8.38
N SER A 5 -10.23 11.37 -9.53
CA SER A 5 -10.36 10.48 -10.68
C SER A 5 -9.58 9.19 -10.45
N ARG A 6 -10.08 8.08 -11.01
CA ARG A 6 -9.45 6.77 -10.84
C ARG A 6 -8.02 6.73 -11.40
N GLN A 7 -7.78 7.40 -12.52
CA GLN A 7 -6.45 7.55 -13.10
C GLN A 7 -5.48 8.29 -12.16
N ALA A 8 -5.87 9.46 -11.64
CA ALA A 8 -5.00 10.21 -10.75
C ALA A 8 -4.72 9.45 -9.43
N TYR A 9 -5.70 8.68 -8.95
CA TYR A 9 -5.50 7.79 -7.81
C TYR A 9 -4.44 6.73 -8.12
N ALA A 10 -4.56 6.03 -9.24
CA ALA A 10 -3.61 4.99 -9.65
C ALA A 10 -2.18 5.53 -9.86
N GLU A 11 -2.04 6.73 -10.42
CA GLU A 11 -0.74 7.40 -10.59
C GLU A 11 -0.09 7.78 -9.26
N MET A 12 -0.88 8.03 -8.21
CA MET A 12 -0.38 8.41 -6.89
C MET A 12 -0.15 7.24 -5.95
N TYR A 13 -1.03 6.25 -5.93
CA TYR A 13 -1.05 5.17 -4.93
C TYR A 13 -0.97 3.76 -5.53
N GLY A 14 -0.86 3.65 -6.85
CA GLY A 14 -0.94 2.37 -7.55
C GLY A 14 -2.38 1.89 -7.79
N PRO A 15 -2.54 0.79 -8.55
CA PRO A 15 -3.84 0.25 -8.94
C PRO A 15 -4.65 -0.19 -7.71
N THR A 16 -5.97 -0.09 -7.77
CA THR A 16 -6.90 -0.54 -6.71
C THR A 16 -7.93 -1.53 -7.26
N VAL A 17 -8.86 -2.00 -6.42
CA VAL A 17 -9.81 -3.09 -6.72
C VAL A 17 -10.44 -2.93 -8.11
N GLY A 18 -10.27 -3.95 -8.96
CA GLY A 18 -10.76 -4.00 -10.35
C GLY A 18 -9.84 -3.41 -11.41
N ASP A 19 -8.76 -2.72 -11.04
CA ASP A 19 -7.72 -2.33 -11.98
C ASP A 19 -6.89 -3.56 -12.39
N ARG A 20 -6.31 -3.51 -13.60
CA ARG A 20 -5.49 -4.59 -14.14
C ARG A 20 -4.10 -4.13 -14.50
N VAL A 21 -3.12 -5.01 -14.25
CA VAL A 21 -1.71 -4.79 -14.60
C VAL A 21 -1.23 -5.94 -15.47
N ARG A 22 -0.57 -5.60 -16.59
CA ARG A 22 0.09 -6.56 -17.46
C ARG A 22 1.42 -6.98 -16.86
N LEU A 23 1.70 -8.28 -16.83
CA LEU A 23 2.97 -8.79 -16.33
C LEU A 23 4.04 -8.66 -17.42
N ALA A 24 4.85 -7.62 -17.28
CA ALA A 24 5.91 -7.26 -18.22
C ALA A 24 5.38 -7.16 -19.67
N ASP A 25 6.05 -7.81 -20.61
CA ASP A 25 5.72 -7.85 -22.04
C ASP A 25 4.92 -9.09 -22.46
N SER A 26 4.42 -9.88 -21.49
CA SER A 26 3.58 -11.06 -21.73
C SER A 26 2.10 -10.72 -21.91
N GLU A 27 1.28 -11.66 -22.39
CA GLU A 27 -0.19 -11.49 -22.44
C GLU A 27 -0.90 -11.79 -21.11
N LEU A 28 -0.16 -11.92 -20.00
CA LEU A 28 -0.74 -12.19 -18.68
C LEU A 28 -1.18 -10.89 -18.01
N TRP A 29 -2.43 -10.88 -17.53
CA TRP A 29 -3.02 -9.76 -16.78
C TRP A 29 -3.44 -10.23 -15.40
N ILE A 30 -3.07 -9.45 -14.38
CA ILE A 30 -3.58 -9.62 -13.01
C ILE A 30 -4.61 -8.53 -12.71
N GLU A 31 -5.66 -8.87 -11.99
CA GLU A 31 -6.67 -7.93 -11.50
C GLU A 31 -6.51 -7.78 -9.99
N VAL A 32 -6.62 -6.56 -9.47
CA VAL A 32 -6.58 -6.33 -8.01
C VAL A 32 -7.90 -6.80 -7.39
N GLU A 33 -7.84 -7.81 -6.54
CA GLU A 33 -9.00 -8.48 -5.94
C GLU A 33 -9.47 -7.80 -4.64
N GLU A 34 -8.53 -7.26 -3.86
CA GLU A 34 -8.77 -6.59 -2.59
C GLU A 34 -7.78 -5.42 -2.42
N ASP A 35 -8.22 -4.30 -1.84
CA ASP A 35 -7.36 -3.21 -1.38
C ASP A 35 -7.66 -2.99 0.11
N ARG A 36 -6.65 -3.14 0.96
CA ARG A 36 -6.79 -3.05 2.42
C ARG A 36 -6.75 -1.63 2.96
N THR A 37 -6.53 -0.64 2.10
CA THR A 37 -6.52 0.76 2.51
C THR A 37 -7.92 1.28 2.88
N VAL A 38 -7.94 2.35 3.66
CA VAL A 38 -9.10 3.25 3.76
C VAL A 38 -8.85 4.44 2.83
N TYR A 39 -9.76 4.70 1.90
CA TYR A 39 -9.54 5.73 0.89
C TYR A 39 -9.43 7.14 1.49
N GLY A 40 -8.30 7.79 1.26
CA GLY A 40 -7.93 9.09 1.83
C GLY A 40 -6.93 9.02 2.99
N ASP A 41 -6.68 7.83 3.54
CA ASP A 41 -5.71 7.59 4.63
C ASP A 41 -4.44 6.88 4.12
N GLU A 42 -4.22 6.83 2.81
CA GLU A 42 -3.04 6.17 2.23
C GLU A 42 -1.74 6.81 2.74
N VAL A 43 -0.81 5.99 3.19
CA VAL A 43 0.49 6.49 3.65
C VAL A 43 1.42 6.76 2.46
N LYS A 44 2.01 7.96 2.44
CA LYS A 44 3.11 8.34 1.54
C LYS A 44 4.22 9.02 2.33
N PHE A 45 5.46 8.68 1.98
CA PHE A 45 6.65 9.37 2.47
C PHE A 45 7.08 10.50 1.52
N GLY A 46 7.66 11.58 2.06
CA GLY A 46 8.18 12.71 1.30
C GLY A 46 7.83 14.09 1.90
N GLY A 47 8.36 15.16 1.31
CA GLY A 47 8.12 16.53 1.75
C GLY A 47 6.63 16.88 1.74
N GLY A 48 6.08 17.26 2.90
CA GLY A 48 4.67 17.60 3.07
C GLY A 48 3.68 16.42 2.96
N LYS A 49 4.16 15.17 3.02
CA LYS A 49 3.32 13.96 2.88
C LYS A 49 2.84 13.42 4.24
N VAL A 50 2.35 12.19 4.27
CA VAL A 50 1.61 11.61 5.40
C VAL A 50 2.54 11.08 6.49
N ILE A 51 3.58 10.33 6.13
CA ILE A 51 4.53 9.75 7.11
C ILE A 51 5.46 10.85 7.61
N ARG A 52 5.00 11.55 8.64
CA ARG A 52 5.70 12.61 9.38
C ARG A 52 5.30 12.56 10.84
N ASP A 53 6.15 13.12 11.68
CA ASP A 53 5.97 13.16 13.13
C ASP A 53 4.59 13.72 13.53
N GLY A 54 3.85 12.95 14.33
CA GLY A 54 2.50 13.32 14.80
C GLY A 54 1.37 13.17 13.76
N MET A 55 1.68 12.66 12.57
CA MET A 55 0.71 12.37 11.50
C MET A 55 0.62 10.86 11.27
N GLY A 56 1.07 10.36 10.10
CA GLY A 56 1.17 8.92 9.83
C GLY A 56 2.27 8.21 10.63
N GLN A 57 3.09 8.94 11.40
CA GLN A 57 4.10 8.36 12.29
C GLN A 57 3.73 8.60 13.76
N CYS A 58 3.60 7.52 14.53
CA CYS A 58 3.26 7.54 15.95
C CYS A 58 4.48 7.76 16.86
N GLN A 59 4.23 8.00 18.16
CA GLN A 59 5.25 8.20 19.21
C GLN A 59 5.61 6.91 19.98
N LEU A 60 5.12 5.75 19.53
CA LEU A 60 5.34 4.48 20.22
C LEU A 60 6.80 4.03 20.10
N HIS A 61 7.27 3.27 21.08
CA HIS A 61 8.63 2.72 21.08
C HIS A 61 8.77 1.57 20.09
N SER A 62 10.02 1.26 19.70
CA SER A 62 10.37 0.20 18.72
C SER A 62 9.70 -1.16 19.01
N ALA A 63 9.51 -1.51 20.28
CA ALA A 63 8.81 -2.72 20.70
C ALA A 63 7.37 -2.82 20.15
N GLN A 64 6.73 -1.71 19.79
CA GLN A 64 5.32 -1.64 19.34
C GLN A 64 5.15 -1.26 17.87
N VAL A 65 6.21 -0.89 17.16
CA VAL A 65 6.16 -0.50 15.73
C VAL A 65 6.92 -1.48 14.85
N VAL A 66 6.72 -1.39 13.54
CA VAL A 66 7.51 -2.13 12.54
C VAL A 66 8.87 -1.47 12.35
N ASP A 67 9.89 -2.26 11.98
CA ASP A 67 11.22 -1.74 11.65
C ASP A 67 11.25 -1.15 10.23
N THR A 68 10.39 -1.67 9.34
CA THR A 68 10.26 -1.21 7.96
C THR A 68 8.81 -1.41 7.50
N VAL A 69 8.32 -0.47 6.69
CA VAL A 69 7.03 -0.58 6.00
C VAL A 69 7.24 -0.40 4.49
N ILE A 70 6.63 -1.27 3.70
CA ILE A 70 6.51 -1.13 2.24
C ILE A 70 5.10 -0.62 1.98
N THR A 71 4.98 0.65 1.58
CA THR A 71 3.68 1.31 1.43
C THR A 71 3.07 1.07 0.05
N ASN A 72 1.76 0.83 -0.01
CA ASN A 72 0.95 0.67 -1.22
C ASN A 72 1.49 -0.42 -2.17
N ALA A 73 1.87 -1.58 -1.62
CA ALA A 73 2.38 -2.69 -2.42
C ALA A 73 1.22 -3.42 -3.14
N LEU A 74 1.42 -3.75 -4.42
CA LEU A 74 0.61 -4.74 -5.12
C LEU A 74 1.24 -6.11 -4.91
N ILE A 75 0.60 -6.94 -4.09
CA ILE A 75 1.06 -8.27 -3.71
C ILE A 75 0.41 -9.29 -4.66
N LEU A 76 1.26 -10.08 -5.31
CA LEU A 76 0.87 -11.25 -6.09
C LEU A 76 1.44 -12.48 -5.39
N ASP A 77 0.58 -13.32 -4.83
CA ASP A 77 1.00 -14.57 -4.17
C ASP A 77 -0.09 -15.65 -4.36
N HIS A 78 0.20 -16.89 -3.94
CA HIS A 78 -0.67 -18.05 -4.18
C HIS A 78 -2.07 -17.94 -3.55
N TRP A 79 -2.25 -17.04 -2.58
CA TRP A 79 -3.52 -16.82 -1.87
C TRP A 79 -4.32 -15.63 -2.41
N GLY A 80 -3.78 -14.84 -3.35
CA GLY A 80 -4.53 -13.75 -3.99
C GLY A 80 -3.65 -12.64 -4.60
N VAL A 81 -4.34 -11.71 -5.27
CA VAL A 81 -3.76 -10.48 -5.82
C VAL A 81 -4.34 -9.28 -5.10
N ILE A 82 -3.63 -8.75 -4.10
CA ILE A 82 -4.17 -7.68 -3.24
C ILE A 82 -3.26 -6.47 -3.19
N LYS A 83 -3.83 -5.32 -2.84
CA LYS A 83 -3.09 -4.12 -2.47
C LYS A 83 -3.12 -3.94 -0.95
N ALA A 84 -1.94 -3.79 -0.35
CA ALA A 84 -1.77 -3.60 1.09
C ALA A 84 -0.41 -2.96 1.41
N ASP A 85 -0.27 -2.45 2.63
CA ASP A 85 1.02 -2.16 3.23
C ASP A 85 1.61 -3.44 3.85
N VAL A 86 2.94 -3.59 3.75
CA VAL A 86 3.65 -4.72 4.34
C VAL A 86 4.56 -4.24 5.45
N GLY A 87 4.29 -4.68 6.67
CA GLY A 87 5.10 -4.40 7.85
C GLY A 87 6.15 -5.48 8.10
N ILE A 88 7.40 -5.09 8.33
CA ILE A 88 8.52 -5.98 8.63
C ILE A 88 9.06 -5.66 10.02
N LYS A 89 9.26 -6.68 10.84
CA LYS A 89 9.85 -6.58 12.18
C LYS A 89 10.78 -7.74 12.47
N ASN A 90 11.97 -7.47 13.01
CA ASN A 90 13.00 -8.46 13.32
C ASN A 90 13.31 -9.40 12.13
N GLY A 91 13.34 -8.85 10.91
CA GLY A 91 13.62 -9.60 9.68
C GLY A 91 12.49 -10.53 9.21
N ARG A 92 11.27 -10.40 9.75
CA ARG A 92 10.10 -11.21 9.36
C ARG A 92 8.89 -10.33 9.03
N ILE A 93 7.98 -10.85 8.22
CA ILE A 93 6.67 -10.21 7.96
C ILE A 93 5.91 -10.19 9.28
N ALA A 94 5.56 -8.99 9.74
CA ALA A 94 4.82 -8.75 10.97
C ALA A 94 3.32 -8.57 10.71
N GLY A 95 2.95 -8.05 9.53
CA GLY A 95 1.57 -7.84 9.13
C GLY A 95 1.44 -7.43 7.68
N ILE A 96 0.25 -7.70 7.12
CA ILE A 96 -0.19 -7.29 5.78
C ILE A 96 -1.57 -6.66 5.97
N GLY A 97 -1.69 -5.36 5.71
CA GLY A 97 -2.93 -4.62 6.01
C GLY A 97 -2.90 -3.19 5.53
#